data_AF-A6WA76-F1
#
_entry.id   AF-A6WA76-F1
#
_cell.length_a   1.000
_cell.length_b   1.000
_cell.length_c   1.000
_cell.angle_alpha   90.00
_cell.angle_beta   90.00
_cell.angle_gamma   90.00
#
_symmetry.space_group_name_H-M   'P 1'
#
loop_
_entity.id
_entity.type
_entity.pdbx_description
1 polymer ?
#
loop_
_entity_poly.entity_id
_entity_poly.type
_entity_poly.pdbx_seq_one_letter_code
_entity_poly.pdbx_strand_id
1 'polypeptide(L)'
;MNADTGPSTSEPPAPEPAAPQPATPEPASGGAPHVPAVLSALTLLIGFQLLGTLLVDLTQLPVPAAVVGLVLLLALGAWSPKLVRRVQPAADPLLKHLQLLFVPPGVAVLTQVPTILDAAAPLALAVLGSFTGALVIAGVVLQKLLQRRPRP
;
A
#
# COMPACT_ATOMS: atom_id res chain seq x y z
N MET A 1 0.30 81.87 41.03
CA MET A 1 -0.97 81.75 40.28
C MET A 1 -0.62 81.65 38.81
N ASN A 2 -0.49 80.42 38.29
CA ASN A 2 -0.67 80.04 36.88
C ASN A 2 -0.56 78.52 36.82
N ALA A 3 -1.58 77.92 36.23
CA ALA A 3 -1.78 76.50 36.08
C ALA A 3 -0.79 75.91 35.07
N ASP A 4 -0.33 74.69 35.33
CA ASP A 4 -0.05 73.75 34.24
C ASP A 4 -0.47 72.35 34.70
N THR A 5 -1.52 71.90 34.05
CA THR A 5 -2.12 70.57 34.12
C THR A 5 -1.26 69.58 33.36
N GLY A 6 -0.76 68.55 34.04
CA GLY A 6 -0.15 67.40 33.37
C GLY A 6 -0.12 66.18 34.28
N PRO A 7 -0.94 65.13 34.04
CA PRO A 7 -0.77 63.86 34.73
C PRO A 7 0.54 63.21 34.25
N SER A 8 1.33 62.70 35.20
CA SER A 8 2.51 61.87 34.92
C SER A 8 2.10 60.63 34.11
N THR A 9 2.15 60.73 32.79
CA THR A 9 2.36 59.62 31.88
C THR A 9 3.80 59.14 32.09
N SER A 10 3.99 58.32 33.12
CA SER A 10 5.13 57.41 33.20
C SER A 10 4.92 56.36 32.12
N GLU A 11 5.36 56.73 30.92
CA GLU A 11 5.44 55.90 29.73
C GLU A 11 6.11 54.56 30.08
N PRO A 12 5.48 53.41 29.76
CA PRO A 12 6.09 52.10 29.96
C PRO A 12 7.37 51.97 29.12
N PRO A 13 8.38 51.20 29.57
CA PRO A 13 9.64 51.07 28.86
C PRO A 13 9.40 50.57 27.44
N ALA A 14 9.98 51.28 26.48
CA ALA A 14 9.94 50.94 25.07
C ALA A 14 10.32 49.46 24.84
N PRO A 15 9.60 48.72 23.99
CA PRO A 15 10.07 47.44 23.52
C PRO A 15 11.39 47.66 22.79
N GLU A 16 12.42 47.01 23.32
CA GLU A 16 13.74 46.83 22.72
C GLU A 16 13.61 46.63 21.20
N PRO A 17 14.37 47.36 20.36
CA PRO A 17 14.43 47.12 18.94
C PRO A 17 15.06 45.75 18.70
N ALA A 18 14.22 44.72 18.70
CA ALA A 18 14.56 43.38 18.27
C ALA A 18 15.22 43.51 16.90
N ALA A 19 16.46 43.08 16.85
CA ALA A 19 17.34 43.12 15.70
C ALA A 19 16.62 42.75 14.40
N PRO A 20 17.07 43.26 13.24
CA PRO A 20 16.67 42.75 11.93
C PRO A 20 16.87 41.23 11.94
N GLN A 21 15.78 40.48 12.06
CA GLN A 21 15.82 39.03 11.94
C GLN A 21 16.36 38.75 10.54
N PRO A 22 17.58 38.21 10.39
CA PRO A 22 18.04 37.78 9.08
C PRO A 22 17.04 36.75 8.62
N ALA A 23 16.44 37.01 7.47
CA ALA A 23 15.52 36.12 6.78
C ALA A 23 15.96 34.67 6.99
N THR A 24 15.27 33.96 7.87
CA THR A 24 15.24 32.51 7.80
C THR A 24 14.73 32.27 6.38
N PRO A 25 15.54 31.69 5.49
CA PRO A 25 14.99 31.20 4.25
C PRO A 25 13.86 30.29 4.70
N GLU A 26 12.63 30.62 4.29
CA GLU A 26 11.59 29.61 4.21
C GLU A 26 12.27 28.34 3.70
N PRO A 27 12.09 27.18 4.35
CA PRO A 27 12.15 25.96 3.60
C PRO A 27 10.97 26.01 2.63
N ALA A 28 11.16 26.76 1.54
CA ALA A 28 10.66 26.44 0.23
C ALA A 28 11.25 25.08 -0.15
N SER A 29 10.80 24.04 0.55
CA SER A 29 10.45 22.77 -0.05
C SER A 29 9.27 23.11 -0.96
N GLY A 30 9.50 23.73 -2.12
CA GLY A 30 10.19 23.02 -3.19
C GLY A 30 9.16 22.03 -3.69
N GLY A 31 8.23 22.54 -4.50
CA GLY A 31 7.06 21.82 -4.97
C GLY A 31 7.40 20.44 -5.52
N ALA A 32 6.56 19.48 -5.14
CA ALA A 32 6.27 18.21 -5.80
C ALA A 32 7.19 17.77 -6.96
N PRO A 33 7.77 16.57 -6.80
CA PRO A 33 7.73 15.59 -7.88
C PRO A 33 7.02 14.30 -7.40
N HIS A 34 5.72 14.36 -7.10
CA HIS A 34 5.01 13.23 -6.46
C HIS A 34 4.12 12.40 -7.40
N VAL A 35 3.91 12.86 -8.63
CA VAL A 35 3.09 12.20 -9.66
C VAL A 35 3.90 11.26 -10.59
N PRO A 36 5.12 11.60 -11.07
CA PRO A 36 5.80 10.75 -12.07
C PRO A 36 6.30 9.40 -11.51
N ALA A 37 6.62 9.34 -10.21
CA ALA A 37 7.05 8.12 -9.55
C ALA A 37 5.88 7.12 -9.36
N VAL A 38 4.70 7.60 -8.99
CA VAL A 38 3.51 6.75 -8.79
C VAL A 38 3.00 6.21 -10.12
N LEU A 39 2.96 7.02 -11.18
CA LEU A 39 2.56 6.53 -12.51
C LEU A 39 3.54 5.49 -13.08
N SER A 40 4.85 5.69 -12.92
CA SER A 40 5.83 4.70 -13.35
C SER A 40 5.76 3.41 -12.53
N ALA A 41 5.54 3.52 -11.23
CA ALA A 41 5.30 2.38 -10.33
C ALA A 41 4.03 1.60 -10.71
N LEU A 42 2.93 2.31 -10.97
CA LEU A 42 1.64 1.75 -11.35
C LEU A 42 1.74 1.09 -12.73
N THR A 43 2.35 1.76 -13.72
CA THR A 43 2.60 1.18 -15.05
C THR A 43 3.43 -0.10 -14.96
N LEU A 44 4.43 -0.13 -14.09
CA LEU A 44 5.23 -1.34 -13.86
C LEU A 44 4.38 -2.44 -13.21
N LEU A 45 3.52 -2.11 -12.24
CA LEU A 45 2.60 -3.04 -11.60
C LEU A 45 1.58 -3.62 -12.60
N ILE A 46 0.97 -2.78 -13.45
CA ILE A 46 0.05 -3.22 -14.51
C ILE A 46 0.80 -3.99 -15.61
N GLY A 47 2.03 -3.61 -15.98
CA GLY A 47 2.83 -4.36 -16.94
C GLY A 47 3.13 -5.77 -16.45
N PHE A 48 3.43 -5.89 -15.15
CA PHE A 48 3.59 -7.16 -14.48
C PHE A 48 2.30 -7.97 -14.39
N GLN A 49 1.19 -7.28 -14.12
CA GLN A 49 -0.15 -7.86 -14.16
C GLN A 49 -0.46 -8.46 -15.54
N LEU A 50 -0.19 -7.73 -16.62
CA LEU A 50 -0.40 -8.17 -18.00
C LEU A 50 0.45 -9.40 -18.32
N LEU A 51 1.72 -9.42 -17.90
CA LEU A 51 2.58 -10.58 -18.04
C LEU A 51 2.04 -11.79 -17.29
N GLY A 52 1.54 -11.58 -16.06
CA GLY A 52 0.87 -12.60 -15.28
C GLY A 52 -0.38 -13.14 -16.00
N THR A 53 -1.18 -12.27 -16.59
CA THR A 53 -2.36 -12.66 -17.39
C THR A 53 -1.95 -13.52 -18.59
N LEU A 54 -0.91 -13.11 -19.34
CA LEU A 54 -0.44 -13.85 -20.50
C LEU A 54 0.07 -15.26 -20.11
N LEU A 55 0.73 -15.37 -18.96
CA LEU A 55 1.16 -16.65 -18.40
C LEU A 55 -0.02 -17.51 -17.94
N VAL A 56 -1.00 -16.91 -17.24
CA VAL A 56 -2.20 -17.62 -16.76
C VAL A 56 -3.01 -18.14 -17.95
N ASP A 57 -3.17 -17.34 -18.99
CA ASP A 57 -3.91 -17.73 -20.19
C ASP A 57 -3.23 -18.89 -20.93
N LEU A 58 -1.89 -18.87 -21.01
CA LEU A 58 -1.10 -19.98 -21.56
C LEU A 58 -1.15 -21.24 -20.68
N THR A 59 -1.19 -21.08 -19.36
CA THR A 59 -1.15 -22.21 -18.41
C THR A 59 -2.52 -22.71 -17.99
N GLN A 60 -3.60 -22.02 -18.37
CA GLN A 60 -5.00 -22.34 -18.03
C GLN A 60 -5.24 -22.49 -16.51
N LEU A 61 -4.42 -21.83 -15.67
CA LEU A 61 -4.53 -21.95 -14.22
C LEU A 61 -5.72 -21.11 -13.70
N PRO A 62 -6.57 -21.64 -12.81
CA PRO A 62 -7.70 -20.91 -12.22
C PRO A 62 -7.22 -19.97 -11.08
N VAL A 63 -6.19 -19.17 -11.33
CA VAL A 63 -5.58 -18.28 -10.34
C VAL A 63 -5.68 -16.83 -10.83
N PRO A 64 -6.02 -15.86 -9.96
CA PRO A 64 -6.02 -14.45 -10.36
C PRO A 64 -4.65 -14.03 -10.89
N ALA A 65 -4.62 -13.42 -12.08
CA ALA A 65 -3.40 -12.91 -12.69
C ALA A 65 -2.61 -11.97 -11.75
N ALA A 66 -3.29 -11.33 -10.78
CA ALA A 66 -2.67 -10.50 -9.75
C ALA A 66 -1.71 -11.25 -8.84
N VAL A 67 -2.06 -12.47 -8.46
CA VAL A 67 -1.20 -13.30 -7.63
C VAL A 67 0.01 -13.75 -8.44
N VAL A 68 -0.19 -14.13 -9.70
CA VAL A 68 0.91 -14.55 -10.59
C VAL A 68 1.86 -13.39 -10.88
N GLY A 69 1.34 -12.20 -11.17
CA GLY A 69 2.13 -10.98 -11.31
C GLY A 69 2.92 -10.66 -10.04
N LEU A 70 2.32 -10.82 -8.86
CA LEU A 70 3.01 -10.60 -7.58
C LEU A 70 4.11 -11.64 -7.32
N VAL A 71 3.88 -12.92 -7.63
CA VAL A 71 4.91 -13.98 -7.51
C VAL A 71 6.06 -13.73 -8.46
N LEU A 72 5.77 -13.35 -9.70
CA LEU A 72 6.80 -13.03 -10.68
C LEU A 72 7.56 -11.75 -10.24
N LEU A 73 6.87 -10.76 -9.65
CA LEU A 73 7.49 -9.53 -9.16
C LEU A 73 8.39 -9.83 -7.96
N LEU A 74 7.96 -10.75 -7.09
CA LEU A 74 8.77 -11.26 -5.98
C LEU A 74 10.01 -11.99 -6.48
N ALA A 75 9.88 -12.84 -7.51
CA ALA A 75 11.00 -13.55 -8.12
C ALA A 75 12.02 -12.57 -8.75
N LEU A 76 11.56 -11.57 -9.48
CA LEU A 76 12.42 -10.54 -10.09
C LEU A 76 12.99 -9.56 -9.04
N GLY A 77 12.20 -9.24 -8.02
CA GLY A 77 12.59 -8.38 -6.91
C GLY A 77 13.64 -9.02 -6.00
N ALA A 78 13.61 -10.35 -5.84
CA ALA A 78 14.68 -11.10 -5.17
C ALA A 78 16.03 -10.97 -5.89
N TRP A 79 16.02 -10.80 -7.21
CA TRP A 79 17.23 -10.55 -8.01
C TRP A 79 17.63 -9.07 -8.08
N SER A 80 16.66 -8.15 -7.96
CA SER A 80 16.89 -6.71 -8.11
C SER A 80 16.06 -5.87 -7.12
N PRO A 81 16.64 -5.47 -5.96
CA PRO A 81 15.94 -4.65 -4.96
C PRO A 81 15.56 -3.25 -5.47
N LYS A 82 16.18 -2.79 -6.56
CA LYS A 82 15.85 -1.53 -7.23
C LYS A 82 14.44 -1.55 -7.84
N LEU A 83 13.95 -2.72 -8.25
CA LEU A 83 12.62 -2.87 -8.84
C LEU A 83 11.53 -2.71 -7.78
N VAL A 84 11.74 -3.29 -6.59
CA VAL A 84 10.84 -3.17 -5.43
C VAL A 84 10.67 -1.71 -5.03
N ARG A 85 11.79 -0.96 -4.95
CA ARG A 85 11.77 0.47 -4.60
C ARG A 85 11.02 1.33 -5.63
N ARG A 86 10.92 0.89 -6.89
CA ARG A 86 10.13 1.58 -7.91
C ARG A 86 8.65 1.26 -7.86
N VAL A 87 8.24 0.10 -7.34
CA VAL A 87 6.82 -0.30 -7.26
C VAL A 87 6.15 0.20 -5.98
N GLN A 88 6.92 0.32 -4.90
CA GLN A 88 6.45 0.74 -3.57
C GLN A 88 5.55 1.99 -3.55
N PRO A 89 5.86 3.10 -4.26
CA PRO A 89 5.00 4.29 -4.21
C PRO A 89 3.61 4.12 -4.84
N ALA A 90 3.38 3.12 -5.71
CA ALA A 90 2.03 2.76 -6.16
C ALA A 90 1.39 1.65 -5.31
N ALA A 91 2.19 0.77 -4.69
CA ALA A 91 1.67 -0.30 -3.85
C ALA A 91 1.07 0.23 -2.53
N ASP A 92 1.73 1.17 -1.85
CA ASP A 92 1.26 1.74 -0.57
C ASP A 92 -0.19 2.28 -0.62
N PRO A 93 -0.57 3.15 -1.58
CA PRO A 93 -1.94 3.64 -1.65
C PRO A 93 -2.95 2.54 -2.04
N LEU A 94 -2.56 1.58 -2.89
CA LEU A 94 -3.41 0.44 -3.27
C LEU A 94 -3.66 -0.49 -2.08
N LEU A 95 -2.63 -0.77 -1.27
CA LEU A 95 -2.74 -1.56 -0.05
C LEU A 95 -3.59 -0.86 1.00
N LYS A 96 -3.40 0.46 1.17
CA LYS A 96 -4.19 1.28 2.10
C LYS A 96 -5.66 1.35 1.70
N HIS A 97 -5.97 1.31 0.40
CA HIS A 97 -7.32 1.30 -0.13
C HIS A 97 -7.68 -0.04 -0.77
N LEU A 98 -7.16 -1.17 -0.24
CA LEU A 98 -7.50 -2.51 -0.73
C LEU A 98 -9.01 -2.78 -0.70
N GLN A 99 -9.73 -2.08 0.17
CA GLN A 99 -11.19 -2.05 0.19
C GLN A 99 -11.77 -1.74 -1.21
N LEU A 100 -11.19 -0.79 -1.95
CA LEU A 100 -11.58 -0.48 -3.33
C LEU A 100 -11.28 -1.60 -4.33
N LEU A 101 -10.31 -2.46 -4.05
CA LEU A 101 -9.98 -3.61 -4.91
C LEU A 101 -10.82 -4.85 -4.58
N PHE A 102 -11.31 -4.98 -3.35
CA PHE A 102 -12.11 -6.15 -2.94
C PHE A 102 -13.62 -5.93 -3.02
N VAL A 103 -14.08 -4.68 -2.90
CA VAL A 103 -15.50 -4.36 -3.05
C VAL A 103 -16.02 -4.72 -4.45
N PRO A 104 -15.39 -4.29 -5.57
CA PRO A 104 -15.91 -4.58 -6.92
C PRO A 104 -15.97 -6.08 -7.27
N PRO A 105 -14.93 -6.90 -7.01
CA PRO A 105 -15.02 -8.35 -7.21
C PRO A 105 -16.02 -9.00 -6.26
N GLY A 106 -16.09 -8.55 -5.01
CA GLY A 106 -17.05 -9.06 -4.03
C GLY A 106 -18.49 -8.85 -4.46
N VAL A 107 -18.85 -7.64 -4.90
CA VAL A 107 -20.21 -7.35 -5.39
C VAL A 107 -20.54 -8.11 -6.68
N ALA A 108 -19.55 -8.38 -7.55
CA ALA A 108 -19.76 -9.20 -8.74
C ALA A 108 -20.11 -10.66 -8.41
N VAL A 109 -19.57 -11.23 -7.34
CA VAL A 109 -20.01 -12.56 -6.87
C VAL A 109 -21.42 -12.47 -6.28
N LEU A 110 -21.74 -11.36 -5.61
CA LEU A 110 -23.06 -11.15 -5.00
C LEU A 110 -24.19 -11.06 -6.03
N THR A 111 -23.94 -10.64 -7.29
CA THR A 111 -24.98 -10.65 -8.33
C THR A 111 -25.41 -12.07 -8.72
N GLN A 112 -24.55 -13.07 -8.50
CA GLN A 112 -24.80 -14.48 -8.79
C GLN A 112 -25.28 -15.28 -7.57
N VAL A 113 -25.65 -14.62 -6.47
CA VAL A 113 -26.14 -15.24 -5.23
C VAL A 113 -27.19 -16.32 -5.43
N PRO A 114 -28.24 -16.18 -6.26
CA PRO A 114 -29.24 -17.24 -6.42
C PRO A 114 -28.63 -18.56 -6.92
N THR A 115 -27.71 -18.51 -7.89
CA THR A 115 -27.00 -19.69 -8.40
C THR A 115 -26.03 -20.28 -7.37
N ILE A 116 -25.44 -19.43 -6.53
CA ILE A 116 -24.54 -19.86 -5.44
C ILE A 116 -25.32 -20.58 -4.34
N LEU A 117 -26.53 -20.13 -4.02
CA LEU A 117 -27.37 -20.72 -2.97
C LEU A 117 -27.84 -22.14 -3.34
N ASP A 118 -28.19 -22.38 -4.61
CA ASP A 118 -28.53 -23.73 -5.09
C ASP A 118 -27.36 -24.72 -4.98
N ALA A 119 -26.13 -24.21 -5.07
CA ALA A 119 -24.89 -24.99 -4.95
C ALA A 119 -24.17 -24.79 -3.59
N ALA A 120 -24.85 -24.26 -2.57
CA ALA A 120 -24.20 -23.87 -1.32
C ALA A 120 -23.53 -25.04 -0.58
N ALA A 121 -24.16 -26.22 -0.56
CA ALA A 121 -23.61 -27.41 0.08
C ALA A 121 -22.30 -27.92 -0.56
N PRO A 122 -22.23 -28.17 -1.89
CA PRO A 122 -20.98 -28.57 -2.54
C PRO A 122 -19.92 -27.46 -2.52
N LEU A 123 -20.31 -26.18 -2.63
CA LEU A 123 -19.37 -25.06 -2.49
C LEU A 123 -18.77 -24.99 -1.08
N ALA A 124 -19.58 -25.14 -0.04
CA ALA A 124 -19.08 -25.14 1.34
C ALA A 124 -18.09 -26.28 1.57
N LEU A 125 -18.39 -27.49 1.08
CA LEU A 125 -17.46 -28.62 1.17
C LEU A 125 -16.17 -28.39 0.38
N ALA A 126 -16.25 -27.86 -0.84
CA ALA A 126 -15.09 -27.55 -1.65
C ALA A 126 -14.21 -26.47 -1.01
N VAL A 127 -14.80 -25.40 -0.48
CA VAL A 127 -14.10 -24.31 0.20
C VAL A 127 -13.47 -24.82 1.51
N LEU A 128 -14.23 -25.52 2.35
CA LEU A 128 -13.71 -25.99 3.63
C LEU A 128 -12.62 -27.06 3.42
N GLY A 129 -12.83 -27.99 2.48
CA GLY A 129 -11.86 -29.00 2.12
C GLY A 129 -10.57 -28.41 1.53
N SER A 130 -10.68 -27.44 0.62
CA SER A 130 -9.52 -26.76 0.04
C SER A 130 -8.79 -25.89 1.07
N PHE A 131 -9.52 -25.21 1.95
CA PHE A 131 -8.94 -24.39 3.01
C PHE A 131 -8.18 -25.26 4.02
N THR A 132 -8.81 -26.30 4.56
CA THR A 132 -8.16 -27.22 5.50
C THR A 132 -6.99 -27.93 4.82
N GLY A 133 -7.16 -28.38 3.56
CA GLY A 133 -6.09 -28.99 2.78
C GLY A 133 -4.89 -28.05 2.59
N ALA A 134 -5.14 -26.80 2.19
CA ALA A 134 -4.09 -25.79 2.04
C ALA A 134 -3.37 -25.51 3.37
N LEU A 135 -4.11 -25.40 4.48
CA LEU A 135 -3.53 -25.19 5.83
C LEU A 135 -2.67 -26.39 6.26
N VAL A 136 -3.14 -27.62 6.06
CA VAL A 136 -2.39 -28.84 6.39
C VAL A 136 -1.13 -28.94 5.53
N ILE A 137 -1.23 -28.72 4.22
CA ILE A 137 -0.08 -28.74 3.31
C ILE A 137 0.93 -27.66 3.72
N ALA A 138 0.50 -26.43 3.94
CA ALA A 138 1.37 -25.33 4.38
C ALA A 138 2.06 -25.67 5.71
N GLY A 139 1.31 -26.21 6.68
CA GLY A 139 1.83 -26.63 7.98
C GLY A 139 2.86 -27.75 7.86
N VAL A 140 2.57 -28.79 7.07
CA VAL A 140 3.50 -29.92 6.84
C VAL A 140 4.75 -29.46 6.10
N VAL A 141 4.61 -28.60 5.07
CA VAL A 141 5.76 -28.03 4.34
C VAL A 141 6.64 -27.22 5.29
N LEU A 142 6.03 -26.36 6.12
CA LEU A 142 6.75 -25.56 7.11
C LEU A 142 7.44 -26.46 8.14
N GLN A 143 6.75 -27.46 8.68
CA GLN A 143 7.31 -28.41 9.63
C GLN A 143 8.48 -29.20 9.03
N LYS A 144 8.36 -29.66 7.79
CA LYS A 144 9.42 -30.39 7.08
C LYS A 144 10.64 -29.49 6.78
N LEU A 145 10.41 -28.21 6.50
CA LEU A 145 11.50 -27.24 6.30
C LEU A 145 12.20 -26.89 7.62
N LEU A 146 11.45 -26.80 8.73
CA LEU A 146 12.01 -26.57 10.07
C LEU A 146 12.75 -27.81 10.61
N GLN A 147 12.24 -29.02 10.36
CA GLN A 147 12.92 -30.28 10.70
C GLN A 147 14.22 -30.48 9.92
N ARG A 148 14.35 -29.86 8.74
CA ARG A 148 15.58 -29.84 7.95
C ARG A 148 16.62 -28.82 8.42
N ARG A 149 16.31 -27.99 9.42
CA ARG A 149 17.34 -27.21 10.11
C ARG A 149 17.85 -28.02 11.29
N PRO A 150 18.98 -28.77 11.16
CA PRO A 150 19.71 -29.21 12.33
C PRO A 150 20.01 -27.95 13.15
N ARG A 151 19.56 -27.95 14.41
CA ARG A 151 19.92 -26.91 15.37
C ARG A 151 21.46 -26.86 15.45
N PRO A 152 22.07 -25.66 15.44
CA PRO A 152 23.49 -25.52 15.75
C PRO A 152 23.79 -25.96 17.19
#